data_AF-A0A3D1KYC8-F1
#
_entry.id   AF-A0A3D1KYC8-F1
#
_cell.length_a   1.000
_cell.length_b   1.000
_cell.length_c   1.000
_cell.angle_alpha   90.00
_cell.angle_beta   90.00
_cell.angle_gamma   90.00
#
_symmetry.space_group_name_H-M   'P 1'
#
loop_
_entity.id
_entity.type
_entity.pdbx_description
1 polymer ?
#
loop_
_entity_poly.entity_id
_entity_poly.type
_entity_poly.pdbx_seq_one_letter_code
_entity_poly.pdbx_strand_id
1 'polypeptide(L)'
;MRTKNFFFISLAALFLSGCVVYSFYPLYTEKDLFANEILTGTWVDGDSAEWKFEHPYIGKELPENLDKTSYVLYLKDKNGKASEFKVHIIKLGGHYFLDFYLEEFLDDNNLDLASFHIVPVHTFARLKVTSNQLQINWFDQDWLGKLIKENKIRIHHENNGDYILLTALPKELQKFVTKYVDSEEAFKDGIEAVLSRK
;
A
#
# COMPACT_ATOMS: atom_id res chain seq x y z
N MET A 1 -30.56 -50.71 4.33
CA MET A 1 -29.29 -50.45 3.60
C MET A 1 -29.43 -49.17 2.80
N ARG A 2 -28.70 -48.12 3.21
CA ARG A 2 -28.32 -46.90 2.45
C ARG A 2 -28.29 -45.71 3.41
N THR A 3 -27.10 -45.35 3.85
CA THR A 3 -26.76 -43.96 4.15
C THR A 3 -25.44 -43.71 3.45
N LYS A 4 -25.51 -42.97 2.33
CA LYS A 4 -24.33 -42.48 1.64
C LYS A 4 -23.78 -41.35 2.50
N ASN A 5 -22.68 -41.60 3.19
CA ASN A 5 -21.93 -40.53 3.85
C ASN A 5 -21.24 -39.71 2.76
N PHE A 6 -21.87 -38.59 2.37
CA PHE A 6 -21.20 -37.54 1.63
C PHE A 6 -20.18 -36.90 2.57
N PHE A 7 -18.91 -37.28 2.43
CA PHE A 7 -17.81 -36.47 2.92
C PHE A 7 -17.79 -35.18 2.08
N PHE A 8 -18.41 -34.13 2.61
CA PHE A 8 -18.18 -32.77 2.14
C PHE A 8 -16.74 -32.42 2.52
N ILE A 9 -15.81 -32.66 1.60
CA ILE A 9 -14.48 -32.07 1.67
C ILE A 9 -14.71 -30.58 1.44
N SER A 10 -14.83 -29.84 2.55
CA SER A 10 -14.70 -28.38 2.53
C SER A 10 -13.25 -28.09 2.15
N LEU A 11 -13.00 -28.03 0.84
CA LEU A 11 -11.81 -27.42 0.28
C LEU A 11 -11.93 -25.91 0.51
N ALA A 12 -11.73 -25.49 1.76
CA ALA A 12 -11.35 -24.14 2.07
C ALA A 12 -9.90 -23.99 1.57
N ALA A 13 -9.76 -23.80 0.26
CA ALA A 13 -8.53 -23.29 -0.31
C ALA A 13 -8.32 -21.91 0.32
N LEU A 14 -7.43 -21.87 1.30
CA LEU A 14 -6.89 -20.66 1.90
C LEU A 14 -6.21 -19.86 0.78
N PHE A 15 -6.95 -18.99 0.10
CA PHE A 15 -6.40 -17.92 -0.75
C PHE A 15 -5.86 -16.79 0.15
N LEU A 16 -4.97 -17.13 1.09
CA LEU A 16 -4.24 -16.14 1.90
C LEU A 16 -2.94 -15.73 1.20
N SER A 17 -3.03 -15.40 -0.09
CA SER A 17 -1.95 -14.79 -0.85
C SER A 17 -2.39 -13.43 -1.38
N GLY A 18 -3.05 -12.63 -0.54
CA GLY A 18 -3.16 -11.20 -0.78
C GLY A 18 -1.78 -10.59 -0.59
N CYS A 19 -0.90 -10.71 -1.57
CA CYS A 19 0.24 -9.82 -1.68
C CYS A 19 -0.27 -8.50 -2.29
N VAL A 20 0.38 -7.40 -1.92
CA VAL A 20 0.08 -6.07 -2.48
C VAL A 20 0.88 -5.88 -3.76
N VAL A 21 0.36 -5.05 -4.67
CA VAL A 21 1.12 -4.67 -5.87
C VAL A 21 2.37 -3.89 -5.47
N TYR A 22 3.53 -4.45 -5.78
CA TYR A 22 4.83 -3.82 -5.54
C TYR A 22 5.25 -2.97 -6.74
N SER A 23 5.90 -1.85 -6.44
CA SER A 23 6.57 -1.05 -7.46
C SER A 23 7.94 -0.59 -7.00
N PHE A 24 8.90 -0.61 -7.92
CA PHE A 24 10.24 -0.10 -7.67
C PHE A 24 10.28 1.43 -7.64
N TYR A 25 9.46 2.09 -8.46
CA TYR A 25 9.36 3.54 -8.52
C TYR A 25 8.11 4.02 -7.79
N PRO A 26 8.12 5.26 -7.26
CA PRO A 26 6.93 5.84 -6.66
C PRO A 26 5.82 6.04 -7.70
N LEU A 27 4.57 6.06 -7.24
CA LEU A 27 3.41 6.43 -8.05
C LEU A 27 3.38 7.94 -8.38
N TYR A 28 4.29 8.73 -7.81
CA TYR A 28 4.32 10.19 -7.91
C TYR A 28 5.62 10.73 -8.48
N THR A 29 5.54 11.98 -8.95
CA THR A 29 6.67 12.89 -9.12
C THR A 29 6.49 14.07 -8.16
N GLU A 30 7.54 14.85 -7.93
CA GLU A 30 7.48 16.06 -7.08
C GLU A 30 6.35 17.04 -7.45
N LYS A 31 5.91 17.04 -8.71
CA LYS A 31 4.83 17.94 -9.19
C LYS A 31 3.43 17.48 -8.77
N ASP A 32 3.29 16.23 -8.37
CA ASP A 32 2.00 15.63 -7.99
C ASP A 32 1.70 15.85 -6.50
N LEU A 33 2.74 16.17 -5.72
CA LEU A 33 2.67 16.40 -4.29
C LEU A 33 2.06 17.76 -3.96
N PHE A 34 1.28 17.82 -2.89
CA PHE A 34 0.65 19.06 -2.43
C PHE A 34 0.51 19.07 -0.90
N ALA A 35 0.65 20.26 -0.33
CA ALA A 35 0.50 20.45 1.11
C ALA A 35 -0.93 20.11 1.57
N ASN A 36 -1.08 19.25 2.57
CA ASN A 36 -2.38 18.83 3.09
C ASN A 36 -2.29 18.29 4.52
N GLU A 37 -3.44 18.06 5.18
CA GLU A 37 -3.54 17.53 6.56
C GLU A 37 -4.51 16.32 6.61
N ILE A 38 -4.67 15.63 5.47
CA ILE A 38 -5.76 14.66 5.28
C ILE A 38 -5.62 13.47 6.23
N LEU A 39 -4.40 12.99 6.43
CA LEU A 39 -4.11 11.83 7.28
C LEU A 39 -3.76 12.21 8.72
N THR A 40 -3.39 13.48 8.97
CA THR A 40 -2.81 13.93 10.24
C THR A 40 -3.63 13.49 11.46
N GLY A 41 -2.99 12.75 12.35
CA GLY A 41 -3.57 12.26 13.60
C GLY A 41 -3.44 10.75 13.80
N THR A 42 -4.14 10.26 14.82
CA THR A 42 -4.13 8.85 15.23
C THR A 42 -5.43 8.17 14.81
N TRP A 43 -5.27 7.01 14.18
CA TRP A 43 -6.35 6.18 13.71
C TRP A 43 -6.19 4.76 14.22
N VAL A 44 -7.28 4.01 14.25
CA VAL A 44 -7.32 2.62 14.69
C VAL A 44 -8.08 1.79 13.66
N ASP A 45 -7.55 0.63 13.30
CA ASP A 45 -8.23 -0.32 12.42
C ASP A 45 -9.13 -1.31 13.18
N GLY A 46 -9.80 -2.21 12.44
CA GLY A 46 -10.68 -3.22 13.03
C GLY A 46 -9.97 -4.20 13.98
N ASP A 47 -8.65 -4.35 13.86
CA ASP A 47 -7.82 -5.25 14.67
C ASP A 47 -7.14 -4.53 15.84
N SER A 48 -7.53 -3.28 16.10
CA SER A 48 -6.96 -2.41 17.14
C SER A 48 -5.49 -2.03 16.93
N ALA A 49 -4.96 -2.14 15.71
CA ALA A 49 -3.64 -1.59 15.39
C ALA A 49 -3.75 -0.06 15.29
N GLU A 50 -2.75 0.63 15.81
CA GLU A 50 -2.71 2.09 15.84
C GLU A 50 -1.87 2.62 14.66
N TRP A 51 -2.46 3.53 13.90
CA TRP A 51 -1.86 4.20 12.76
C TRP A 51 -1.73 5.69 13.09
N LYS A 52 -0.51 6.16 13.33
CA LYS A 52 -0.25 7.57 13.64
C LYS A 52 0.47 8.22 12.47
N PHE A 53 -0.18 9.22 11.85
CA PHE A 53 0.39 9.99 10.75
C PHE A 53 0.81 11.37 11.25
N GLU A 54 2.07 11.70 11.02
CA GLU A 54 2.67 13.00 11.37
C GLU A 54 3.46 13.55 10.18
N HIS A 55 3.56 14.86 10.06
CA HIS A 55 4.43 15.48 9.07
C HIS A 55 5.88 15.49 9.56
N PRO A 56 6.86 15.09 8.74
CA PRO A 56 8.26 15.20 9.11
C PRO A 56 8.74 16.65 9.05
N TYR A 57 9.84 16.94 9.75
CA TYR A 57 10.54 18.23 9.66
C TYR A 57 11.69 18.15 8.67
N ILE A 58 11.87 19.22 7.89
CA ILE A 58 13.03 19.42 7.02
C ILE A 58 14.14 20.09 7.82
N GLY A 59 15.11 19.29 8.28
CA GLY A 59 16.25 19.80 9.04
C GLY A 59 15.89 20.07 10.51
N LYS A 60 15.80 21.34 10.92
CA LYS A 60 15.49 21.67 12.32
C LYS A 60 14.00 21.51 12.60
N GLU A 61 13.67 20.98 13.76
CA GLU A 61 12.28 20.85 14.28
C GLU A 61 11.68 22.21 14.64
N LEU A 62 11.30 22.95 13.60
CA LEU A 62 10.62 24.24 13.70
C LEU A 62 9.32 24.19 12.89
N PRO A 63 8.23 24.82 13.34
CA PRO A 63 6.94 24.76 12.65
C PRO A 63 6.97 25.12 11.16
N GLU A 64 7.82 26.07 10.77
CA GLU A 64 8.03 26.50 9.39
C GLU A 64 8.75 25.49 8.50
N ASN A 65 9.44 24.52 9.09
CA ASN A 65 10.17 23.47 8.38
C ASN A 65 9.35 22.19 8.23
N LEU A 66 8.06 22.21 8.59
CA LEU A 66 7.20 21.05 8.47
C LEU A 66 6.93 20.73 6.99
N ASP A 67 7.32 19.55 6.54
CA ASP A 67 7.00 19.08 5.19
C ASP A 67 5.54 18.62 5.14
N LYS A 68 4.67 19.52 4.67
CA LYS A 68 3.24 19.24 4.52
C LYS A 68 2.89 18.35 3.33
N THR A 69 3.88 17.92 2.55
CA THR A 69 3.67 17.11 1.34
C THR A 69 3.91 15.62 1.57
N SER A 70 4.53 15.26 2.70
CA SER A 70 4.82 13.89 3.09
C SER A 70 4.34 13.62 4.52
N TYR A 71 4.19 12.34 4.85
CA TYR A 71 3.85 11.85 6.18
C TYR A 71 4.85 10.79 6.60
N VAL A 72 5.10 10.75 7.90
CA VAL A 72 5.62 9.59 8.61
C VAL A 72 4.45 8.85 9.22
N LEU A 73 4.30 7.57 8.87
CA LEU A 73 3.35 6.65 9.47
C LEU A 73 4.09 5.80 10.50
N TYR A 74 3.73 5.97 11.77
CA TYR A 74 4.08 5.04 12.84
C TYR A 74 2.95 4.02 12.98
N LEU A 75 3.23 2.79 12.59
CA LEU A 75 2.31 1.67 12.75
C LEU A 75 2.72 0.86 13.97
N LYS A 76 1.84 0.76 14.96
CA LYS A 76 2.02 -0.09 16.13
C LYS A 76 1.08 -1.27 16.01
N ASP A 77 1.64 -2.44 15.73
CA ASP A 77 0.86 -3.68 15.69
C ASP A 77 0.42 -4.10 17.11
N LYS A 78 -0.48 -5.09 17.18
CA LYS A 78 -0.99 -5.64 18.44
C LYS A 78 0.09 -6.22 19.37
N ASN A 79 1.27 -6.54 18.84
CA ASN A 79 2.40 -7.07 19.59
C ASN A 79 3.37 -5.96 20.03
N GLY A 80 3.07 -4.70 19.70
CA GLY A 80 3.89 -3.54 20.01
C GLY A 80 5.06 -3.33 19.05
N LYS A 81 5.13 -4.07 17.93
CA LYS A 81 6.13 -3.83 16.89
C LYS A 81 5.79 -2.52 16.18
N ALA A 82 6.74 -1.59 16.22
CA ALA A 82 6.66 -0.34 15.49
C ALA A 82 7.25 -0.53 14.08
N SER A 83 6.63 0.08 13.07
CA SER A 83 7.20 0.23 11.74
C SER A 83 6.95 1.65 11.26
N GLU A 84 7.94 2.23 10.61
CA GLU A 84 7.92 3.61 10.14
C GLU A 84 7.88 3.63 8.61
N PHE A 85 6.85 4.25 8.04
CA PHE A 85 6.72 4.40 6.59
C PHE A 85 6.67 5.87 6.22
N LYS A 86 7.35 6.20 5.13
CA LYS A 86 7.10 7.44 4.41
C LYS A 86 5.85 7.26 3.55
N VAL A 87 4.91 8.18 3.67
CA VAL A 87 3.64 8.13 2.95
C VAL A 87 3.40 9.44 2.23
N HIS A 88 3.04 9.36 0.94
CA HIS A 88 2.64 10.52 0.15
C HIS A 88 1.20 10.38 -0.32
N ILE A 89 0.51 11.51 -0.49
CA ILE A 89 -0.83 11.57 -1.07
C ILE A 89 -0.75 12.26 -2.42
N ILE A 90 -1.33 11.63 -3.44
CA ILE A 90 -1.51 12.22 -4.76
C ILE A 90 -2.96 12.13 -5.22
N LYS A 91 -3.30 12.88 -6.27
CA LYS A 91 -4.60 12.82 -6.95
C LYS A 91 -4.41 12.25 -8.35
N LEU A 92 -5.09 11.14 -8.66
CA LEU A 92 -5.11 10.53 -9.98
C LEU A 92 -6.54 10.20 -10.37
N GLY A 93 -6.96 10.62 -11.57
CA GLY A 93 -8.31 10.36 -12.08
C GLY A 93 -9.45 10.81 -11.16
N GLY A 94 -9.25 11.86 -10.36
CA GLY A 94 -10.26 12.36 -9.41
C GLY A 94 -10.28 11.65 -8.05
N HIS A 95 -9.44 10.65 -7.84
CA HIS A 95 -9.32 9.90 -6.57
C HIS A 95 -8.00 10.21 -5.87
N TYR A 96 -7.98 10.07 -4.55
CA TYR A 96 -6.74 10.09 -3.78
C TYR A 96 -6.07 8.73 -3.83
N PHE A 97 -4.73 8.75 -3.94
CA PHE A 97 -3.89 7.57 -3.78
C PHE A 97 -2.83 7.84 -2.73
N LEU A 98 -2.53 6.80 -1.95
CA LEU A 98 -1.40 6.73 -1.04
C LEU A 98 -0.27 5.98 -1.72
N ASP A 99 0.94 6.48 -1.56
CA ASP A 99 2.18 5.78 -1.87
C ASP A 99 2.92 5.55 -0.56
N PHE A 100 3.17 4.28 -0.22
CA PHE A 100 3.87 3.86 0.99
C PHE A 100 5.27 3.38 0.63
N TYR A 101 6.25 3.82 1.39
CA TYR A 101 7.64 3.42 1.27
C TYR A 101 8.28 3.23 2.63
N LEU A 102 9.07 2.17 2.80
CA LEU A 102 9.76 1.89 4.05
C LEU A 102 11.14 2.56 4.03
N GLU A 103 11.32 3.64 4.81
CA GLU A 103 12.56 4.44 4.81
C GLU A 103 13.61 3.83 5.75
N GLU A 104 13.19 3.42 6.95
CA GLU A 104 14.04 2.71 7.91
C GLU A 104 13.68 1.22 7.96
N PHE A 105 14.47 0.40 7.28
CA PHE A 105 14.24 -1.06 7.17
C PHE A 105 15.43 -1.91 7.64
N LEU A 106 16.59 -1.29 7.85
CA LEU A 106 17.79 -1.92 8.38
C LEU A 106 18.16 -1.27 9.71
N ASP A 107 18.54 -2.09 10.69
CA ASP A 107 19.25 -1.60 11.87
C ASP A 107 20.73 -1.56 11.55
N ASP A 108 21.27 -0.35 11.34
CA ASP A 108 22.68 -0.13 11.01
C ASP A 108 23.64 -0.76 12.04
N ASN A 109 23.18 -0.96 13.29
CA ASN A 109 23.99 -1.58 14.35
C ASN A 109 23.91 -3.12 14.35
N ASN A 110 22.97 -3.71 13.62
CA ASN A 110 22.71 -5.15 13.57
C ASN A 110 22.52 -5.65 12.13
N LEU A 111 23.39 -5.19 11.20
CA LEU A 111 23.40 -5.69 9.83
C LEU A 111 23.87 -7.14 9.79
N ASP A 112 23.01 -8.03 9.31
CA ASP A 112 23.31 -9.44 9.07
C ASP A 112 23.33 -9.77 7.56
N LEU A 113 23.59 -11.03 7.20
CA LEU A 113 23.61 -11.43 5.80
C LEU A 113 22.25 -11.21 5.11
N ALA A 114 21.14 -11.38 5.84
CA ALA A 114 19.80 -11.18 5.29
C ALA A 114 19.54 -9.70 4.95
N SER A 115 20.09 -8.78 5.75
CA SER A 115 19.99 -7.33 5.56
C SER A 115 20.44 -6.87 4.17
N PHE A 116 21.53 -7.46 3.62
CA PHE A 116 22.03 -7.14 2.27
C PHE A 116 21.13 -7.59 1.12
N HIS A 117 20.11 -8.38 1.41
CA HIS A 117 19.17 -8.89 0.41
C HIS A 117 17.82 -8.19 0.48
N ILE A 118 17.70 -7.11 1.27
CA ILE A 118 16.48 -6.30 1.38
C ILE A 118 16.57 -5.12 0.42
N VAL A 119 15.58 -5.00 -0.44
CA VAL A 119 15.35 -3.84 -1.29
C VAL A 119 13.96 -3.30 -0.95
N PRO A 120 13.82 -2.11 -0.35
CA PRO A 120 12.53 -1.52 -0.08
C PRO A 120 11.82 -1.19 -1.40
N VAL A 121 10.49 -1.35 -1.40
CA VAL A 121 9.63 -1.12 -2.57
C VAL A 121 8.47 -0.22 -2.18
N HIS A 122 7.88 0.42 -3.18
CA HIS A 122 6.65 1.18 -3.05
C HIS A 122 5.44 0.25 -3.13
N THR A 123 4.41 0.60 -2.37
CA THR A 123 3.05 0.06 -2.57
C THR A 123 2.08 1.22 -2.62
N PHE A 124 1.02 1.08 -3.41
CA PHE A 124 0.05 2.16 -3.54
C PHE A 124 -1.38 1.67 -3.39
N ALA A 125 -2.21 2.53 -2.79
CA ALA A 125 -3.59 2.24 -2.45
C ALA A 125 -4.49 3.42 -2.74
N ARG A 126 -5.72 3.15 -3.17
CA ARG A 126 -6.75 4.18 -3.29
C ARG A 126 -7.21 4.58 -1.89
N LEU A 127 -7.32 5.87 -1.66
CA LEU A 127 -7.84 6.45 -0.42
C LEU A 127 -9.22 7.06 -0.66
N LYS A 128 -10.19 6.65 0.16
CA LYS A 128 -11.45 7.39 0.35
C LYS A 128 -11.46 7.98 1.76
N VAL A 129 -11.80 9.26 1.83
CA VAL A 129 -11.83 10.03 3.06
C VAL A 129 -13.26 10.43 3.37
N THR A 130 -13.71 10.16 4.59
CA THR A 130 -14.93 10.71 5.16
C THR A 130 -14.59 11.51 6.42
N SER A 131 -15.56 12.12 7.09
CA SER A 131 -15.29 12.95 8.27
C SER A 131 -14.54 12.22 9.39
N ASN A 132 -14.79 10.92 9.58
CA ASN A 132 -14.26 10.14 10.71
C ASN A 132 -13.57 8.84 10.28
N GLN A 133 -13.43 8.57 8.99
CA GLN A 133 -12.91 7.30 8.49
C GLN A 133 -12.03 7.48 7.26
N LEU A 134 -10.93 6.73 7.23
CA LEU A 134 -10.11 6.50 6.05
C LEU A 134 -10.37 5.07 5.55
N GLN A 135 -10.66 4.92 4.27
CA GLN A 135 -10.71 3.60 3.61
C GLN A 135 -9.54 3.52 2.65
N ILE A 136 -8.62 2.61 2.91
CA ILE A 136 -7.39 2.40 2.14
C ILE A 136 -7.53 1.05 1.44
N ASN A 137 -7.53 1.07 0.11
CA ASN A 137 -7.80 -0.10 -0.73
C ASN A 137 -6.62 -0.30 -1.69
N TRP A 138 -5.84 -1.37 -1.50
CA TRP A 138 -4.77 -1.73 -2.42
C TRP A 138 -5.35 -2.41 -3.67
N PHE A 139 -4.59 -2.37 -4.76
CA PHE A 139 -4.95 -3.12 -5.96
C PHE A 139 -4.95 -4.62 -5.69
N ASP A 140 -5.88 -5.33 -6.31
CA ASP A 140 -5.89 -6.79 -6.38
C ASP A 140 -4.70 -7.26 -7.25
N GLN A 141 -3.75 -7.95 -6.61
CA GLN A 141 -2.57 -8.50 -7.28
C GLN A 141 -2.92 -9.63 -8.26
N ASP A 142 -3.92 -10.46 -7.95
CA ASP A 142 -4.34 -11.55 -8.84
C ASP A 142 -5.01 -10.98 -10.09
N TRP A 143 -5.82 -9.94 -9.92
CA TRP A 143 -6.37 -9.17 -11.04
C TRP A 143 -5.26 -8.59 -11.92
N LEU A 144 -4.26 -7.93 -11.32
CA LEU A 144 -3.13 -7.38 -12.07
C LEU A 144 -2.35 -8.49 -12.80
N GLY A 145 -2.05 -9.58 -12.11
CA GLY A 145 -1.35 -10.73 -12.68
C GLY A 145 -2.08 -11.36 -13.85
N LYS A 146 -3.42 -11.47 -13.79
CA LYS A 146 -4.25 -11.92 -14.91
C LYS A 146 -4.16 -10.97 -16.10
N LEU A 147 -4.25 -9.65 -15.88
CA LEU A 147 -4.15 -8.67 -16.96
C LEU A 147 -2.78 -8.72 -17.67
N ILE A 148 -1.70 -8.90 -16.92
CA ILE A 148 -0.35 -9.07 -17.45
C ILE A 148 -0.26 -10.35 -18.27
N LYS A 149 -0.67 -11.48 -17.70
CA LYS A 149 -0.60 -12.81 -18.34
C LYS A 149 -1.43 -12.87 -19.63
N GLU A 150 -2.59 -12.23 -19.64
CA GLU A 150 -3.48 -12.17 -20.81
C GLU A 150 -3.10 -11.06 -21.81
N ASN A 151 -1.99 -10.35 -21.57
CA ASN A 151 -1.49 -9.25 -22.40
C ASN A 151 -2.54 -8.12 -22.59
N LYS A 152 -3.41 -7.93 -21.59
CA LYS A 152 -4.43 -6.88 -21.56
C LYS A 152 -3.87 -5.54 -21.10
N ILE A 153 -2.71 -5.55 -20.44
CA ILE A 153 -1.92 -4.37 -20.12
C ILE A 153 -0.49 -4.53 -20.59
N ARG A 154 0.11 -3.42 -20.98
CA ARG A 154 1.55 -3.32 -21.24
C ARG A 154 2.10 -2.33 -20.23
N ILE A 155 2.67 -2.87 -19.17
CA ILE A 155 3.35 -2.11 -18.12
C ILE A 155 4.69 -2.77 -17.87
N HIS A 156 5.76 -1.98 -17.70
CA HIS A 156 7.07 -2.54 -17.37
C HIS A 156 7.02 -3.19 -15.98
N HIS A 157 7.42 -4.46 -15.93
CA HIS A 157 7.42 -5.26 -14.71
C HIS A 157 8.45 -6.39 -14.82
N GLU A 158 8.90 -6.86 -13.67
CA GLU A 158 9.66 -8.10 -13.52
C GLU A 158 8.81 -9.13 -12.79
N ASN A 159 8.95 -10.40 -13.15
CA ASN A 159 8.22 -11.51 -12.54
C ASN A 159 9.18 -12.68 -12.31
N ASN A 160 9.41 -13.02 -11.04
CA ASN A 160 10.29 -14.13 -10.65
C ASN A 160 9.52 -15.42 -10.32
N GLY A 161 8.20 -15.45 -10.51
CA GLY A 161 7.31 -16.55 -10.15
C GLY A 161 6.62 -16.40 -8.80
N ASP A 162 7.26 -15.67 -7.86
CA ASP A 162 6.72 -15.41 -6.52
C ASP A 162 6.07 -14.03 -6.43
N TYR A 163 6.70 -13.03 -7.03
CA TYR A 163 6.30 -11.63 -6.99
C TYR A 163 6.28 -11.02 -8.39
N ILE A 164 5.33 -10.11 -8.58
CA ILE A 164 5.34 -9.19 -9.71
C ILE A 164 5.79 -7.83 -9.17
N LEU A 165 6.92 -7.33 -9.66
CA LEU A 165 7.45 -6.02 -9.32
C LEU A 165 7.25 -5.08 -10.50
N LEU A 166 6.43 -4.05 -10.34
CA LEU A 166 6.29 -3.01 -11.36
C LEU A 166 7.57 -2.17 -11.43
N THR A 167 8.21 -2.15 -12.59
CA THR A 167 9.42 -1.37 -12.89
C THR A 167 9.15 -0.18 -13.81
N ALA A 168 7.87 0.06 -14.12
CA ALA A 168 7.41 1.24 -14.84
C ALA A 168 7.76 2.54 -14.10
N LEU A 169 8.15 3.57 -14.86
CA LEU A 169 8.42 4.89 -14.32
C LEU A 169 7.13 5.58 -13.85
N PRO A 170 7.19 6.60 -12.97
CA PRO A 170 6.01 7.21 -12.36
C PRO A 170 4.92 7.61 -13.37
N LYS A 171 5.30 8.22 -14.50
CA LYS A 171 4.32 8.62 -15.54
C LYS A 171 3.55 7.45 -16.16
N GLU A 172 4.19 6.29 -16.27
CA GLU A 172 3.54 5.08 -16.79
C GLU A 172 2.66 4.43 -15.72
N LEU A 173 3.14 4.36 -14.47
CA LEU A 173 2.35 3.93 -13.32
C LEU A 173 1.08 4.77 -13.17
N GLN A 174 1.19 6.09 -13.25
CA GLN A 174 0.07 7.02 -13.18
C GLN A 174 -0.95 6.81 -14.29
N LYS A 175 -0.49 6.56 -15.53
CA LYS A 175 -1.39 6.23 -16.66
C LYS A 175 -2.13 4.92 -16.41
N PHE A 176 -1.42 3.90 -15.93
CA PHE A 176 -2.00 2.62 -15.56
C PHE A 176 -3.06 2.81 -14.46
N VAL A 177 -2.70 3.44 -13.34
CA VAL A 177 -3.63 3.67 -12.23
C VAL A 177 -4.83 4.49 -12.70
N THR A 178 -4.62 5.61 -13.40
CA THR A 178 -5.70 6.48 -13.93
C THR A 178 -6.69 5.70 -14.80
N LYS A 179 -6.24 4.71 -15.58
CA LYS A 179 -7.10 3.89 -16.43
C LYS A 179 -8.06 2.99 -15.62
N TYR A 180 -7.68 2.60 -14.41
CA TYR A 180 -8.39 1.61 -13.61
C TYR A 180 -8.94 2.15 -12.28
N VAL A 181 -8.82 3.46 -12.01
CA VAL A 181 -9.29 4.07 -10.73
C VAL A 181 -10.76 3.79 -10.40
N ASP A 182 -11.59 3.69 -11.45
CA ASP A 182 -13.04 3.45 -11.35
C ASP A 182 -13.43 1.98 -11.56
N SER A 183 -12.48 1.08 -11.84
CA SER A 183 -12.76 -0.36 -11.95
C SER A 183 -12.90 -0.96 -10.56
N GLU A 184 -14.08 -1.50 -10.24
CA GLU A 184 -14.29 -2.22 -8.98
C GLU A 184 -13.43 -3.48 -8.92
N GLU A 185 -13.29 -4.18 -10.05
CA GLU A 185 -12.48 -5.40 -10.16
C GLU A 185 -11.01 -5.17 -9.81
N ALA A 186 -10.50 -3.96 -10.03
CA ALA A 186 -9.12 -3.61 -9.71
C ALA A 186 -8.81 -3.59 -8.21
N PHE A 187 -9.84 -3.51 -7.35
CA PHE A 187 -9.70 -3.42 -5.89
C PHE A 187 -10.47 -4.50 -5.13
N LYS A 188 -11.42 -5.19 -5.78
CA LYS A 188 -12.44 -6.04 -5.15
C LYS A 188 -11.88 -7.08 -4.17
N ASP A 189 -10.85 -7.80 -4.58
CA ASP A 189 -10.22 -8.85 -3.79
C ASP A 189 -8.84 -8.39 -3.24
N GLY A 190 -8.57 -7.08 -3.32
CA GLY A 190 -7.38 -6.45 -2.76
C GLY A 190 -7.45 -6.30 -1.24
N ILE A 191 -6.30 -6.01 -0.62
CA ILE A 191 -6.27 -5.70 0.81
C ILE A 191 -7.01 -4.39 1.06
N GLU A 192 -7.82 -4.36 2.12
CA GLU A 192 -8.49 -3.17 2.60
C GLU A 192 -8.13 -2.91 4.06
N ALA A 193 -7.86 -1.64 4.39
CA ALA A 193 -7.79 -1.14 5.75
C ALA A 193 -8.83 -0.03 5.95
N VAL A 194 -9.70 -0.21 6.94
CA VAL A 194 -10.70 0.78 7.34
C VAL A 194 -10.28 1.36 8.69
N LEU A 195 -9.87 2.62 8.69
CA LEU A 195 -9.32 3.29 9.86
C LEU A 195 -10.35 4.26 10.42
N SER A 196 -10.64 4.16 11.72
CA SER A 196 -11.48 5.11 12.44
C SER A 196 -10.62 6.03 13.29
N ARG A 197 -11.00 7.30 13.37
CA ARG A 197 -10.25 8.27 14.18
C ARG A 197 -10.32 7.87 15.66
N LYS A 198 -9.17 7.90 16.35
CA LYS A 198 -9.05 7.59 17.78
C LYS A 198 -9.56 8.73 18.65
#